data_AF-K0DFY2-F1
#
_entry.id   AF-K0DFY2-F1
#
_cell.length_a   1.000
_cell.length_b   1.000
_cell.length_c   1.000
_cell.angle_alpha   90.00
_cell.angle_beta   90.00
_cell.angle_gamma   90.00
#
_symmetry.space_group_name_H-M   'P 1'
#
loop_
_entity.id
_entity.type
_entity.pdbx_description
1 polymer ?
#
loop_
_entity_poly.entity_id
_entity_poly.type
_entity_poly.pdbx_seq_one_letter_code
_entity_poly.pdbx_strand_id
1 'polypeptide(L)'
;CQYCRFHKCLAVGMSHNAIRFGRMPQAEKLKLKAESKMVEKEQESPMLADHKILVRQIHDAYMKNFNMNKAKARLVLTGKTSKPPLIIHDMETFQLAERTLAVHMISDDLSDAESGPQPGDVFPGVSCGELQQREAEARLFHCCQSTSVETVTELTEFAKAVPGFQSLDLNDQVTLLKYGAYEALFTLLASCMNKDGLLVARGGGFITREFLKSLRRPLSDMMEPKFQFATRFNSLELDDSDLALFVATIICCGDRPGLVDVPLVEQLQESIVHALQLHLLANHPDNTFLFPRLLQKLAR
;
A
#
# COMPACT_ATOMS: atom_id res chain seq x y z
N CYS A 1 -27.63 34.26 34.16
CA CYS A 1 -27.63 32.89 34.72
C CYS A 1 -26.78 31.97 33.83
N GLN A 2 -26.62 30.68 34.20
CA GLN A 2 -25.82 29.72 33.42
C GLN A 2 -26.39 29.48 32.00
N TYR A 3 -27.73 29.46 31.84
CA TYR A 3 -28.41 29.36 30.54
C TYR A 3 -28.10 30.55 29.60
N CYS A 4 -28.23 31.78 30.10
CA CYS A 4 -27.88 32.97 29.30
C CYS A 4 -26.38 33.02 28.95
N ARG A 5 -25.51 32.49 29.81
CA ARG A 5 -24.07 32.40 29.54
C ARG A 5 -23.79 31.40 28.42
N PHE A 6 -24.46 30.24 28.42
CA PHE A 6 -24.33 29.22 27.39
C PHE A 6 -24.75 29.75 26.01
N HIS A 7 -25.92 30.38 25.92
CA HIS A 7 -26.40 30.99 24.67
C HIS A 7 -25.46 32.08 24.15
N LYS A 8 -24.89 32.88 25.04
CA LYS A 8 -23.91 33.90 24.65
C LYS A 8 -22.60 33.30 24.14
N CYS A 9 -22.15 32.16 24.70
CA CYS A 9 -20.97 31.43 24.22
C CYS A 9 -21.19 30.83 22.82
N LEU A 10 -22.37 30.27 22.55
CA LEU A 10 -22.72 29.77 21.21
C LEU A 10 -22.84 30.91 20.20
N ALA A 11 -23.44 32.04 20.59
CA ALA A 11 -23.59 33.20 19.71
C ALA A 11 -22.25 33.83 19.29
N VAL A 12 -21.18 33.66 20.08
CA VAL A 12 -19.82 34.10 19.73
C VAL A 12 -19.00 33.02 19.01
N GLY A 13 -19.64 31.94 18.55
CA GLY A 13 -19.02 30.93 17.69
C GLY A 13 -18.18 29.88 18.42
N MET A 14 -18.33 29.74 19.75
CA MET A 14 -17.64 28.66 20.47
C MET A 14 -18.25 27.32 20.12
N SER A 15 -17.40 26.33 19.80
CA SER A 15 -17.84 24.96 19.57
C SER A 15 -18.65 24.45 20.76
N HIS A 16 -19.83 23.90 20.47
CA HIS A 16 -20.72 23.29 21.44
C HIS A 16 -19.99 22.24 22.31
N ASN A 17 -19.02 21.52 21.74
CA ASN A 17 -18.26 20.46 22.40
C ASN A 17 -17.17 20.99 23.36
N ALA A 18 -16.78 22.26 23.23
CA ALA A 18 -15.76 22.89 24.08
C ALA A 18 -16.37 23.55 25.34
N ILE A 19 -17.69 23.68 25.42
CA ILE A 19 -18.38 24.37 26.52
C ILE A 19 -18.57 23.39 27.68
N ARG A 20 -17.75 23.55 28.74
CA ARG A 20 -17.88 22.72 29.95
C ARG A 20 -19.18 23.04 30.69
N PHE A 21 -20.08 22.07 30.74
CA PHE A 21 -21.29 22.14 31.56
C PHE A 21 -20.89 22.22 33.05
N GLY A 22 -21.29 23.31 33.72
CA GLY A 22 -21.02 23.52 35.15
C GLY A 22 -21.82 22.58 36.06
N ARG A 23 -22.19 23.06 37.26
CA ARG A 23 -23.06 22.32 38.21
C ARG A 23 -24.49 22.18 37.65
N MET A 24 -24.68 21.26 36.72
CA MET A 24 -25.98 20.93 36.13
C MET A 24 -26.51 19.62 36.74
N PRO A 25 -27.82 19.52 37.04
CA PRO A 25 -28.45 18.28 37.49
C PRO A 25 -28.27 17.15 36.48
N GLN A 26 -28.02 15.94 36.97
CA GLN A 26 -27.64 14.78 36.16
C GLN A 26 -28.72 14.39 35.12
N ALA A 27 -30.00 14.58 35.44
CA ALA A 27 -31.11 14.31 34.52
C ALA A 27 -31.10 15.22 33.28
N GLU A 28 -30.72 16.49 33.45
CA GLU A 28 -30.67 17.48 32.38
C GLU A 28 -29.45 17.26 31.48
N LYS A 29 -28.32 16.87 32.10
CA LYS A 29 -27.12 16.40 31.38
C LYS A 29 -27.38 15.16 30.54
N LEU A 30 -28.22 14.25 31.01
CA LEU A 30 -28.60 13.03 30.27
C LEU A 30 -29.55 13.35 29.11
N LYS A 31 -30.52 14.26 29.30
CA LYS A 31 -31.38 14.74 28.21
C LYS A 31 -30.59 15.43 27.10
N LEU A 32 -29.70 16.36 27.45
CA LEU A 32 -28.86 17.04 26.46
C LEU A 32 -27.90 16.09 25.73
N LYS A 33 -27.40 15.05 26.41
CA LYS A 33 -26.63 13.96 25.77
C LYS A 33 -27.48 13.09 24.84
N ALA A 34 -28.74 12.83 25.21
CA ALA A 34 -29.67 12.09 24.38
C ALA A 34 -30.10 12.90 23.15
N GLU A 35 -30.37 14.20 23.32
CA GLU A 35 -30.66 15.15 22.25
C GLU A 35 -29.45 15.33 21.33
N SER A 36 -28.22 15.40 21.87
CA SER A 36 -26.99 15.41 21.04
C SER A 36 -26.81 14.12 20.24
N LYS A 37 -27.08 12.96 20.84
CA LYS A 37 -27.07 11.67 20.14
C LYS A 37 -28.20 11.55 19.11
N MET A 38 -29.34 12.18 19.33
CA MET A 38 -30.44 12.22 18.37
C MET A 38 -30.12 13.14 17.19
N VAL A 39 -29.46 14.28 17.44
CA VAL A 39 -28.94 15.15 16.37
C VAL A 39 -27.84 14.45 15.57
N GLU A 40 -26.92 13.71 16.22
CA GLU A 40 -25.93 12.86 15.52
C GLU A 40 -26.57 11.72 14.71
N LYS A 41 -27.75 11.23 15.11
CA LYS A 41 -28.46 10.12 14.46
C LYS A 41 -29.45 10.59 13.37
N GLU A 42 -30.00 11.80 13.50
CA GLU A 42 -30.77 12.48 12.45
C GLU A 42 -29.86 13.03 11.34
N GLN A 43 -28.54 13.08 11.58
CA GLN A 43 -27.49 13.43 10.63
C GLN A 43 -26.75 12.19 10.06
N GLU A 44 -27.33 10.99 10.08
CA GLU A 44 -26.96 9.93 9.13
C GLU A 44 -27.46 10.33 7.73
N SER A 45 -26.76 11.30 7.15
CA SER A 45 -27.10 11.91 5.86
C SER A 45 -26.91 10.92 4.69
N PRO A 46 -27.60 11.12 3.55
CA PRO A 46 -27.39 10.36 2.32
C PRO A 46 -25.90 10.27 1.90
N MET A 47 -25.13 11.34 2.16
CA MET A 47 -23.69 11.41 1.91
C MET A 47 -22.87 10.32 2.63
N LEU A 48 -23.26 9.94 3.85
CA LEU A 48 -22.56 8.91 4.63
C LEU A 48 -22.81 7.50 4.05
N ALA A 49 -23.96 7.28 3.43
CA ALA A 49 -24.28 6.04 2.75
C ALA A 49 -23.48 5.92 1.43
N ASP A 50 -23.41 7.00 0.65
CA ASP A 50 -22.64 7.06 -0.60
C ASP A 50 -21.15 6.77 -0.36
N HIS A 51 -20.61 7.28 0.75
CA HIS A 51 -19.22 7.05 1.14
C HIS A 51 -18.90 5.59 1.42
N LYS A 52 -19.76 4.90 2.15
CA LYS A 52 -19.60 3.48 2.47
C LYS A 52 -19.66 2.62 1.20
N ILE A 53 -20.47 3.02 0.22
CA ILE A 53 -20.54 2.35 -1.08
C ILE A 53 -19.20 2.54 -1.82
N LEU A 54 -18.69 3.77 -1.89
CA LEU A 54 -17.40 4.06 -2.53
C LEU A 54 -16.25 3.25 -1.90
N VAL A 55 -16.16 3.25 -0.56
CA VAL A 55 -15.16 2.45 0.18
C VAL A 55 -15.26 0.98 -0.18
N ARG A 56 -16.48 0.42 -0.17
CA ARG A 56 -16.70 -0.99 -0.51
C ARG A 56 -16.31 -1.29 -1.95
N GLN A 57 -16.69 -0.45 -2.91
CA GLN A 57 -16.33 -0.64 -4.31
C GLN A 57 -14.82 -0.65 -4.54
N ILE A 58 -14.10 0.30 -3.91
CA ILE A 58 -12.65 0.39 -4.01
C ILE A 58 -11.98 -0.81 -3.32
N HIS A 59 -12.45 -1.22 -2.14
CA HIS A 59 -11.94 -2.40 -1.45
C HIS A 59 -12.19 -3.69 -2.23
N ASP A 60 -13.39 -3.89 -2.77
CA ASP A 60 -13.73 -5.07 -3.56
C ASP A 60 -12.90 -5.13 -4.85
N ALA A 61 -12.65 -3.98 -5.50
CA ALA A 61 -11.72 -3.87 -6.63
C ALA A 61 -10.29 -4.27 -6.22
N TYR A 62 -9.78 -3.74 -5.11
CA TYR A 62 -8.46 -4.08 -4.60
C TYR A 62 -8.31 -5.58 -4.35
N MET A 63 -9.29 -6.19 -3.68
CA MET A 63 -9.26 -7.62 -3.35
C MET A 63 -9.38 -8.52 -4.58
N LYS A 64 -10.04 -8.05 -5.65
CA LYS A 64 -10.17 -8.75 -6.92
C LYS A 64 -8.90 -8.68 -7.75
N ASN A 65 -8.24 -7.52 -7.78
CA ASN A 65 -7.15 -7.24 -8.71
C ASN A 65 -5.76 -7.60 -8.16
N PHE A 66 -5.53 -7.52 -6.85
CA PHE A 66 -4.25 -7.89 -6.25
C PHE A 66 -4.27 -9.32 -5.72
N ASN A 67 -3.45 -10.19 -6.32
CA ASN A 67 -3.38 -11.58 -5.88
C ASN A 67 -2.81 -11.71 -4.45
N MET A 68 -1.71 -11.00 -4.17
CA MET A 68 -1.09 -10.94 -2.85
C MET A 68 -1.49 -9.65 -2.12
N ASN A 69 -2.49 -9.73 -1.25
CA ASN A 69 -2.92 -8.65 -0.37
C ASN A 69 -2.25 -8.73 1.02
N LYS A 70 -2.44 -7.71 1.86
CA LYS A 70 -1.78 -7.63 3.17
C LYS A 70 -2.27 -8.73 4.10
N ALA A 71 -3.55 -9.06 4.13
CA ALA A 71 -4.07 -10.15 4.95
C ALA A 71 -3.39 -11.49 4.60
N LYS A 72 -3.28 -11.84 3.31
CA LYS A 72 -2.58 -13.05 2.84
C LYS A 72 -1.10 -13.01 3.20
N ALA A 73 -0.42 -11.89 2.96
CA ALA A 73 0.99 -11.73 3.30
C ALA A 73 1.23 -11.91 4.82
N ARG A 74 0.36 -11.32 5.66
CA ARG A 74 0.46 -11.43 7.12
C ARG A 74 0.19 -12.85 7.61
N LEU A 75 -0.72 -13.58 6.99
CA LEU A 75 -0.95 -15.00 7.31
C LEU A 75 0.34 -15.82 7.13
N VAL A 76 1.08 -15.56 6.04
CA VAL A 76 2.36 -16.22 5.76
C VAL A 76 3.45 -15.75 6.72
N LEU A 77 3.64 -14.43 6.87
CA LEU A 77 4.69 -13.83 7.72
C LEU A 77 4.54 -14.16 9.21
N THR A 78 3.33 -14.46 9.68
CA THR A 78 3.07 -14.82 11.09
C THR A 78 3.04 -16.33 11.33
N GLY A 79 3.37 -17.14 10.31
CA GLY A 79 3.42 -18.60 10.42
C GLY A 79 2.05 -19.28 10.54
N LYS A 80 0.97 -18.59 10.16
CA LYS A 80 -0.41 -19.09 10.21
C LYS A 80 -0.87 -19.75 8.89
N THR A 81 0.02 -19.81 7.90
CA THR A 81 -0.23 -20.48 6.61
C THR A 81 -0.05 -22.00 6.72
N SER A 82 -0.82 -22.77 5.95
CA SER A 82 -0.66 -24.23 5.85
C SER A 82 0.58 -24.66 5.06
N LYS A 83 1.08 -23.77 4.20
CA LYS A 83 2.29 -23.99 3.38
C LYS A 83 3.30 -22.88 3.69
N PRO A 84 4.37 -23.18 4.46
CA PRO A 84 5.39 -22.18 4.76
C PRO A 84 6.20 -21.83 3.50
N PRO A 85 6.71 -20.58 3.40
CA PRO A 85 7.54 -20.16 2.27
C PRO A 85 8.93 -20.80 2.36
N LEU A 86 9.56 -21.01 1.20
CA LEU A 86 10.98 -21.35 1.12
C LEU A 86 11.82 -20.16 1.60
N ILE A 87 12.65 -20.36 2.63
CA ILE A 87 13.52 -19.31 3.15
C ILE A 87 14.78 -19.20 2.27
N ILE A 88 15.05 -18.00 1.77
CA ILE A 88 16.19 -17.67 0.92
C ILE A 88 17.12 -16.78 1.75
N HIS A 89 18.24 -17.33 2.19
CA HIS A 89 19.20 -16.65 3.07
C HIS A 89 20.65 -16.68 2.56
N ASP A 90 20.90 -17.37 1.46
CA ASP A 90 22.20 -17.47 0.80
C ASP A 90 22.02 -17.83 -0.69
N MET A 91 23.14 -17.99 -1.39
CA MET A 91 23.12 -18.31 -2.82
C MET A 91 22.60 -19.71 -3.12
N GLU A 92 22.81 -20.68 -2.23
CA GLU A 92 22.37 -22.06 -2.41
C GLU A 92 20.83 -22.16 -2.34
N THR A 93 20.25 -21.53 -1.31
CA THR A 93 18.80 -21.42 -1.14
C THR A 93 18.15 -20.57 -2.22
N PHE A 94 18.84 -19.55 -2.74
CA PHE A 94 18.37 -18.80 -3.90
C PHE A 94 18.29 -19.67 -5.16
N GLN A 95 19.35 -20.42 -5.50
CA GLN A 95 19.35 -21.33 -6.65
C GLN A 95 18.33 -22.47 -6.51
N LEU A 96 18.02 -22.90 -5.29
CA LEU A 96 16.92 -23.83 -5.04
C LEU A 96 15.57 -23.16 -5.30
N ALA A 97 15.38 -21.92 -4.85
CA ALA A 97 14.17 -21.15 -5.10
C ALA A 97 13.96 -20.90 -6.60
N GLU A 98 15.01 -20.57 -7.35
CA GLU A 98 14.92 -20.43 -8.81
C GLU A 98 14.35 -21.70 -9.45
N ARG A 99 14.87 -22.89 -9.09
CA ARG A 99 14.41 -24.16 -9.67
C ARG A 99 13.00 -24.58 -9.24
N THR A 100 12.60 -24.23 -8.02
CA THR A 100 11.33 -24.69 -7.42
C THR A 100 10.18 -23.71 -7.59
N LEU A 101 10.49 -22.42 -7.71
CA LEU A 101 9.54 -21.33 -7.84
C LEU A 101 9.55 -20.70 -9.24
N ALA A 102 10.36 -21.21 -10.19
CA ALA A 102 10.50 -20.72 -11.57
C ALA A 102 9.17 -20.35 -12.24
N VAL A 103 8.13 -21.18 -12.07
CA VAL A 103 6.78 -20.96 -12.64
C VAL A 103 6.15 -19.63 -12.20
N HIS A 104 6.62 -19.05 -11.09
CA HIS A 104 6.17 -17.77 -10.54
C HIS A 104 7.24 -16.66 -10.62
N MET A 105 8.44 -16.96 -11.13
CA MET A 105 9.58 -16.04 -11.15
C MET A 105 10.02 -15.63 -12.57
N ILE A 106 9.59 -16.35 -13.61
CA ILE A 106 9.99 -16.13 -15.00
C ILE A 106 8.76 -16.24 -15.92
N SER A 107 8.45 -15.17 -16.65
CA SER A 107 7.78 -15.28 -17.94
C SER A 107 8.91 -15.46 -18.96
N ASP A 108 8.92 -16.58 -19.67
CA ASP A 108 9.95 -16.96 -20.63
C ASP A 108 10.06 -15.92 -21.76
N ASP A 109 11.18 -15.19 -21.81
CA ASP A 109 11.60 -14.39 -22.98
C ASP A 109 13.13 -14.51 -23.23
N LEU A 110 13.76 -15.60 -22.77
CA LEU A 110 15.16 -15.91 -23.11
C LEU A 110 15.31 -17.36 -23.54
N SER A 111 14.55 -17.76 -24.56
CA SER A 111 14.97 -18.84 -25.46
C SER A 111 15.79 -18.20 -26.59
N ASP A 112 17.11 -18.16 -26.43
CA ASP A 112 18.07 -18.38 -27.53
C ASP A 112 19.50 -18.11 -27.04
N ALA A 113 20.17 -19.19 -26.61
CA ALA A 113 21.62 -19.33 -26.70
C ALA A 113 21.99 -20.82 -26.54
N GLU A 114 21.60 -21.66 -27.49
CA GLU A 114 22.36 -22.88 -27.74
C GLU A 114 23.71 -22.49 -28.35
N SER A 115 24.80 -22.71 -27.61
CA SER A 115 26.10 -22.98 -28.19
C SER A 115 26.91 -23.78 -27.17
N GLY A 116 27.10 -25.08 -27.46
CA GLY A 116 27.85 -26.00 -26.61
C GLY A 116 29.34 -25.63 -26.51
N PRO A 117 30.06 -26.10 -25.48
CA PRO A 117 31.46 -25.76 -25.30
C PRO A 117 32.38 -26.60 -26.19
N GLN A 118 33.20 -25.93 -27.00
CA GLN A 118 34.40 -26.49 -27.63
C GLN A 118 35.56 -26.49 -26.61
N PRO A 119 36.38 -27.55 -26.51
CA PRO A 119 37.46 -27.63 -25.53
C PRO A 119 38.74 -27.02 -26.09
N GLY A 120 39.18 -25.90 -25.50
CA GLY A 120 40.52 -25.36 -25.71
C GLY A 120 40.58 -23.85 -25.65
N ASP A 121 40.81 -23.31 -24.46
CA ASP A 121 41.79 -22.24 -24.19
C ASP A 121 41.76 -21.87 -22.71
N VAL A 122 42.90 -22.05 -22.04
CA VAL A 122 43.11 -21.76 -20.61
C VAL A 122 43.30 -20.26 -20.46
N PHE A 123 42.23 -19.55 -20.07
CA PHE A 123 42.32 -18.17 -19.58
C PHE A 123 42.58 -18.16 -18.06
N PRO A 124 43.41 -17.22 -17.55
CA PRO A 124 43.75 -17.17 -16.13
C PRO A 124 42.55 -16.68 -15.30
N GLY A 125 41.85 -17.64 -14.69
CA GLY A 125 41.27 -17.60 -13.35
C GLY A 125 40.66 -16.28 -12.85
N VAL A 126 39.68 -15.71 -13.54
CA VAL A 126 38.56 -15.09 -12.82
C VAL A 126 37.78 -16.26 -12.21
N SER A 127 37.64 -16.28 -10.89
CA SER A 127 37.12 -17.47 -10.20
C SER A 127 35.72 -17.82 -10.75
N CYS A 128 35.52 -19.09 -11.13
CA CYS A 128 34.25 -19.59 -11.64
C CYS A 128 33.06 -19.23 -10.72
N GLY A 129 33.31 -19.13 -9.40
CA GLY A 129 32.32 -18.71 -8.41
C GLY A 129 31.92 -17.23 -8.48
N GLU A 130 32.82 -16.30 -8.81
CA GLU A 130 32.49 -14.86 -8.90
C GLU A 130 31.61 -14.54 -10.11
N LEU A 131 31.85 -15.19 -11.25
CA LEU A 131 31.00 -15.06 -12.44
C LEU A 131 29.60 -15.63 -12.17
N GLN A 132 29.53 -16.81 -11.58
CA GLN A 132 28.27 -17.46 -11.23
C GLN A 132 27.45 -16.66 -10.20
N GLN A 133 28.12 -16.02 -9.24
CA GLN A 133 27.49 -15.11 -8.27
C GLN A 133 26.93 -13.86 -8.95
N ARG A 134 27.68 -13.25 -9.89
CA ARG A 134 27.23 -12.07 -10.63
C ARG A 134 26.01 -12.37 -11.51
N GLU A 135 25.99 -13.55 -12.15
CA GLU A 135 24.84 -14.00 -12.91
C GLU A 135 23.61 -14.24 -12.02
N ALA A 136 23.79 -14.82 -10.84
CA ALA A 136 22.69 -15.04 -9.90
C ALA A 136 22.11 -13.72 -9.36
N GLU A 137 22.96 -12.74 -9.03
CA GLU A 137 22.51 -11.40 -8.65
C GLU A 137 21.72 -10.71 -9.79
N ALA A 138 22.17 -10.86 -11.03
CA ALA A 138 21.45 -10.36 -12.19
C ALA A 138 20.08 -11.03 -12.37
N ARG A 139 19.98 -12.34 -12.13
CA ARG A 139 18.69 -13.07 -12.15
C ARG A 139 17.76 -12.64 -11.03
N LEU A 140 18.27 -12.41 -9.82
CA LEU A 140 17.46 -11.83 -8.73
C LEU A 140 16.90 -10.46 -9.13
N PHE A 141 17.75 -9.60 -9.72
CA PHE A 141 17.31 -8.29 -10.20
C PHE A 141 16.23 -8.41 -11.27
N HIS A 142 16.42 -9.30 -12.25
CA HIS A 142 15.43 -9.61 -13.27
C HIS A 142 14.10 -10.07 -12.65
N CYS A 143 14.15 -10.97 -11.66
CA CYS A 143 12.94 -11.44 -11.00
C CYS A 143 12.19 -10.33 -10.23
N CYS A 144 12.92 -9.43 -9.56
CA CYS A 144 12.32 -8.25 -8.94
C CYS A 144 11.66 -7.34 -9.98
N GLN A 145 12.27 -7.19 -11.16
CA GLN A 145 11.71 -6.42 -12.26
C GLN A 145 10.44 -7.07 -12.82
N SER A 146 10.45 -8.38 -13.10
CA SER A 146 9.28 -9.12 -13.58
C SER A 146 8.10 -9.02 -12.60
N THR A 147 8.38 -9.19 -11.30
CA THR A 147 7.37 -9.00 -10.25
C THR A 147 6.80 -7.59 -10.27
N SER A 148 7.65 -6.57 -10.46
CA SER A 148 7.20 -5.18 -10.52
C SER A 148 6.30 -4.93 -11.72
N VAL A 149 6.62 -5.49 -12.90
CA VAL A 149 5.79 -5.38 -14.12
C VAL A 149 4.43 -6.03 -13.91
N GLU A 150 4.40 -7.21 -13.30
CA GLU A 150 3.15 -7.89 -12.95
C GLU A 150 2.29 -7.03 -12.00
N THR A 151 2.89 -6.49 -10.94
CA THR A 151 2.16 -5.63 -9.99
C THR A 151 1.69 -4.31 -10.63
N VAL A 152 2.43 -3.73 -11.58
CA VAL A 152 1.95 -2.57 -12.37
C VAL A 152 0.73 -2.94 -13.22
N THR A 153 0.70 -4.16 -13.74
CA THR A 153 -0.45 -4.67 -14.50
C THR A 153 -1.67 -4.83 -13.59
N GLU A 154 -1.50 -5.45 -12.41
CA GLU A 154 -2.55 -5.55 -11.38
C GLU A 154 -3.05 -4.16 -10.94
N LEU A 155 -2.12 -3.22 -10.73
CA LEU A 155 -2.41 -1.84 -10.35
C LEU A 155 -3.20 -1.08 -11.42
N THR A 156 -2.89 -1.33 -12.70
CA THR A 156 -3.62 -0.74 -13.82
C THR A 156 -5.07 -1.23 -13.86
N GLU A 157 -5.27 -2.53 -13.66
CA GLU A 157 -6.62 -3.11 -13.61
C GLU A 157 -7.39 -2.65 -12.37
N PHE A 158 -6.71 -2.48 -11.23
CA PHE A 158 -7.29 -1.86 -10.04
C PHE A 158 -7.70 -0.40 -10.31
N ALA A 159 -6.85 0.41 -10.92
CA ALA A 159 -7.14 1.82 -11.22
C ALA A 159 -8.39 1.95 -12.10
N LYS A 160 -8.51 1.13 -13.16
CA LYS A 160 -9.72 1.11 -14.00
C LYS A 160 -10.98 0.74 -13.23
N ALA A 161 -10.87 -0.06 -12.18
CA ALA A 161 -11.99 -0.45 -11.33
C ALA A 161 -12.36 0.60 -10.25
N VAL A 162 -11.52 1.62 -10.04
CA VAL A 162 -11.85 2.75 -9.15
C VAL A 162 -12.99 3.58 -9.77
N PRO A 163 -14.09 3.82 -9.06
CA PRO A 163 -15.21 4.62 -9.57
C PRO A 163 -14.76 6.00 -10.05
N GLY A 164 -15.14 6.37 -11.27
CA GLY A 164 -14.80 7.66 -11.89
C GLY A 164 -13.48 7.67 -12.69
N PHE A 165 -12.56 6.74 -12.46
CA PHE A 165 -11.24 6.76 -13.13
C PHE A 165 -11.33 6.59 -14.66
N GLN A 166 -12.12 5.62 -15.13
CA GLN A 166 -12.30 5.37 -16.57
C GLN A 166 -13.04 6.51 -17.31
N SER A 167 -13.64 7.45 -16.57
CA SER A 167 -14.32 8.61 -17.14
C SER A 167 -13.37 9.79 -17.41
N LEU A 168 -12.12 9.71 -16.94
CA LEU A 168 -11.07 10.69 -17.22
C LEU A 168 -10.56 10.58 -18.66
N ASP A 169 -9.90 11.62 -19.16
CA ASP A 169 -9.20 11.55 -20.46
C ASP A 169 -8.19 10.40 -20.48
N LEU A 170 -8.04 9.74 -21.63
CA LEU A 170 -7.14 8.59 -21.75
C LEU A 170 -5.67 8.98 -21.50
N ASN A 171 -5.24 10.19 -21.89
CA ASN A 171 -3.89 10.65 -21.62
C ASN A 171 -3.69 10.93 -20.13
N ASP A 172 -4.73 11.41 -19.44
CA ASP A 172 -4.69 11.61 -17.99
C ASP A 172 -4.61 10.27 -17.26
N GLN A 173 -5.41 9.27 -17.66
CA GLN A 173 -5.31 7.91 -17.09
C GLN A 173 -3.88 7.34 -17.22
N VAL A 174 -3.26 7.48 -18.40
CA VAL A 174 -1.88 7.04 -18.64
C VAL A 174 -0.88 7.84 -17.80
N THR A 175 -1.06 9.15 -17.70
CA THR A 175 -0.18 10.06 -16.93
C THR A 175 -0.24 9.75 -15.44
N LEU A 176 -1.43 9.54 -14.89
CA LEU A 176 -1.65 9.17 -13.49
C LEU A 176 -0.94 7.86 -13.14
N LEU A 177 -1.11 6.83 -13.96
CA LEU A 177 -0.43 5.54 -13.76
C LEU A 177 1.09 5.68 -13.92
N LYS A 178 1.56 6.41 -14.93
CA LYS A 178 3.00 6.62 -15.18
C LYS A 178 3.73 7.22 -13.97
N TYR A 179 3.13 8.21 -13.31
CA TYR A 179 3.76 8.88 -12.16
C TYR A 179 3.39 8.25 -10.81
N GLY A 180 2.21 7.66 -10.66
CA GLY A 180 1.73 7.07 -9.41
C GLY A 180 2.14 5.61 -9.18
N ALA A 181 2.51 4.86 -10.23
CA ALA A 181 2.76 3.43 -10.12
C ALA A 181 3.83 3.07 -9.09
N TYR A 182 4.99 3.74 -9.11
CA TYR A 182 6.07 3.41 -8.17
C TYR A 182 5.74 3.75 -6.72
N GLU A 183 5.00 4.84 -6.49
CA GLU A 183 4.54 5.23 -5.15
C GLU A 183 3.56 4.17 -4.59
N ALA A 184 2.65 3.68 -5.43
CA ALA A 184 1.74 2.58 -5.09
C ALA A 184 2.50 1.25 -4.89
N LEU A 185 3.45 0.92 -5.77
CA LEU A 185 4.27 -0.29 -5.65
C LEU A 185 5.00 -0.36 -4.31
N PHE A 186 5.62 0.74 -3.84
CA PHE A 186 6.30 0.73 -2.54
C PHE A 186 5.34 0.58 -1.36
N THR A 187 4.14 1.12 -1.49
CA THR A 187 3.06 0.93 -0.51
C THR A 187 2.65 -0.55 -0.42
N LEU A 188 2.44 -1.19 -1.58
CA LEU A 188 2.08 -2.62 -1.66
C LEU A 188 3.24 -3.52 -1.19
N LEU A 189 4.48 -3.18 -1.56
CA LEU A 189 5.68 -3.91 -1.15
C LEU A 189 5.84 -3.96 0.37
N ALA A 190 5.48 -2.86 1.07
CA ALA A 190 5.54 -2.82 2.53
C ALA A 190 4.64 -3.89 3.17
N SER A 191 3.51 -4.24 2.56
CA SER A 191 2.61 -5.31 3.04
C SER A 191 3.26 -6.69 3.03
N CYS A 192 4.20 -6.91 2.10
CA CYS A 192 4.96 -8.15 1.94
C CYS A 192 6.24 -8.20 2.78
N MET A 193 6.53 -7.15 3.57
CA MET A 193 7.75 -7.04 4.37
C MET A 193 7.49 -7.14 5.88
N ASN A 194 8.47 -7.72 6.57
CA ASN A 194 8.67 -7.56 8.02
C ASN A 194 10.10 -7.05 8.29
N LYS A 195 10.50 -7.01 9.57
CA LYS A 195 11.84 -6.55 9.97
C LYS A 195 12.98 -7.45 9.46
N ASP A 196 12.66 -8.72 9.20
CA ASP A 196 13.59 -9.81 8.93
C ASP A 196 13.71 -10.15 7.43
N GLY A 197 12.77 -9.71 6.58
CA GLY A 197 12.79 -10.03 5.16
C GLY A 197 11.52 -9.70 4.39
N LEU A 198 11.49 -10.18 3.15
CA LEU A 198 10.50 -9.88 2.11
C LEU A 198 9.89 -11.19 1.58
N LEU A 199 8.56 -11.26 1.50
CA LEU A 199 7.88 -12.30 0.74
C LEU A 199 7.99 -12.07 -0.77
N VAL A 200 8.23 -13.16 -1.50
CA VAL A 200 8.34 -13.20 -2.96
C VAL A 200 7.54 -14.38 -3.53
N ALA A 201 7.42 -14.44 -4.86
CA ALA A 201 6.75 -15.53 -5.58
C ALA A 201 5.35 -15.84 -5.01
N ARG A 202 4.53 -14.78 -4.81
CA ARG A 202 3.18 -14.86 -4.24
C ARG A 202 3.12 -15.64 -2.92
N GLY A 203 4.12 -15.45 -2.07
CA GLY A 203 4.21 -16.06 -0.74
C GLY A 203 4.83 -17.46 -0.74
N GLY A 204 5.32 -17.94 -1.88
CA GLY A 204 6.08 -19.19 -1.98
C GLY A 204 7.52 -19.08 -1.50
N GLY A 205 8.09 -17.87 -1.45
CA GLY A 205 9.45 -17.62 -0.97
C GLY A 205 9.53 -16.47 0.03
N PHE A 206 10.55 -16.49 0.88
CA PHE A 206 10.87 -15.42 1.82
C PHE A 206 12.37 -15.14 1.77
N ILE A 207 12.74 -13.98 1.24
CA ILE A 207 14.14 -13.54 1.15
C ILE A 207 14.49 -12.78 2.42
N THR A 208 15.53 -13.23 3.12
CA THR A 208 15.96 -12.55 4.34
C THR A 208 16.59 -11.19 4.02
N ARG A 209 16.38 -10.23 4.91
CA ARG A 209 16.96 -8.89 4.80
C ARG A 209 18.48 -8.94 4.86
N GLU A 210 19.04 -9.81 5.69
CA GLU A 210 20.50 -9.97 5.81
C GLU A 210 21.11 -10.54 4.52
N PHE A 211 20.44 -11.47 3.84
CA PHE A 211 20.87 -11.91 2.52
C PHE A 211 20.81 -10.79 1.48
N LEU A 212 19.72 -10.02 1.43
CA LEU A 212 19.63 -8.87 0.51
C LEU A 212 20.74 -7.83 0.77
N LYS A 213 21.14 -7.64 2.03
CA LYS A 213 22.27 -6.76 2.38
C LYS A 213 23.63 -7.33 2.02
N SER A 214 23.80 -8.65 1.99
CA SER A 214 25.07 -9.29 1.65
C SER A 214 25.38 -9.29 0.15
N LEU A 215 24.38 -9.00 -0.70
CA LEU A 215 24.55 -8.86 -2.14
C LEU A 215 25.47 -7.69 -2.51
N ARG A 216 26.09 -7.78 -3.69
CA ARG A 216 26.90 -6.67 -4.20
C ARG A 216 26.06 -5.43 -4.50
N ARG A 217 26.72 -4.28 -4.50
CA ARG A 217 26.12 -3.02 -4.96
C ARG A 217 25.76 -3.12 -6.46
N PRO A 218 24.64 -2.51 -6.88
CA PRO A 218 23.77 -1.61 -6.11
C PRO A 218 22.60 -2.30 -5.37
N LEU A 219 22.43 -3.63 -5.47
CA LEU A 219 21.26 -4.35 -4.94
C LEU A 219 21.11 -4.21 -3.41
N SER A 220 22.21 -4.33 -2.67
CA SER A 220 22.20 -4.20 -1.21
C SER A 220 21.75 -2.82 -0.73
N ASP A 221 22.27 -1.75 -1.35
CA ASP A 221 21.88 -0.37 -1.01
C ASP A 221 20.46 -0.04 -1.48
N MET A 222 19.99 -0.69 -2.54
CA MET A 222 18.67 -0.44 -3.11
C MET A 222 17.54 -0.85 -2.17
N MET A 223 17.63 -2.01 -1.51
CA MET A 223 16.51 -2.59 -0.74
C MET A 223 16.37 -2.01 0.67
N GLU A 224 17.46 -1.61 1.30
CA GLU A 224 17.48 -1.16 2.70
C GLU A 224 16.53 0.04 2.98
N PRO A 225 16.47 1.10 2.14
CA PRO A 225 15.48 2.17 2.32
C PRO A 225 14.02 1.68 2.28
N LYS A 226 13.73 0.62 1.51
CA LYS A 226 12.37 0.05 1.42
C LYS A 226 12.01 -0.69 2.71
N PHE A 227 12.95 -1.40 3.33
CA PHE A 227 12.74 -1.98 4.66
C PHE A 227 12.50 -0.92 5.74
N GLN A 228 13.25 0.20 5.70
CA GLN A 228 13.06 1.30 6.64
C GLN A 228 11.71 2.01 6.45
N PHE A 229 11.28 2.18 5.21
CA PHE A 229 9.92 2.65 4.89
C PHE A 229 8.88 1.65 5.41
N ALA A 230 8.97 0.37 5.02
CA ALA A 230 8.01 -0.66 5.37
C ALA A 230 7.86 -0.85 6.89
N THR A 231 8.95 -0.77 7.66
CA THR A 231 8.89 -0.85 9.13
C THR A 231 8.05 0.29 9.70
N ARG A 232 8.30 1.53 9.25
CA ARG A 232 7.54 2.71 9.69
C ARG A 232 6.10 2.68 9.19
N PHE A 233 5.87 2.28 7.95
CA PHE A 233 4.55 2.20 7.34
C PHE A 233 3.69 1.11 7.98
N ASN A 234 4.24 -0.08 8.24
CA ASN A 234 3.52 -1.18 8.88
C ASN A 234 3.16 -0.89 10.34
N SER A 235 3.88 0.00 11.03
CA SER A 235 3.51 0.48 12.38
C SER A 235 2.23 1.34 12.41
N LEU A 236 1.70 1.71 11.24
CA LEU A 236 0.38 2.34 11.14
C LEU A 236 -0.76 1.32 11.20
N GLU A 237 -0.45 0.02 11.16
CA GLU A 237 -1.41 -1.08 11.35
C GLU A 237 -2.62 -1.06 10.40
N LEU A 238 -2.45 -0.46 9.22
CA LEU A 238 -3.46 -0.41 8.17
C LEU A 238 -3.88 -1.81 7.71
N ASP A 239 -5.16 -2.02 7.45
CA ASP A 239 -5.68 -3.23 6.80
C ASP A 239 -5.82 -3.06 5.27
N ASP A 240 -6.33 -4.08 4.59
CA ASP A 240 -6.50 -4.03 3.13
C ASP A 240 -7.54 -2.99 2.67
N SER A 241 -8.53 -2.66 3.48
CA SER A 241 -9.53 -1.64 3.16
C SER A 241 -8.96 -0.22 3.25
N ASP A 242 -8.12 0.03 4.24
CA ASP A 242 -7.37 1.28 4.36
C ASP A 242 -6.38 1.44 3.19
N LEU A 243 -5.67 0.35 2.86
CA LEU A 243 -4.70 0.35 1.77
C LEU A 243 -5.35 0.56 0.40
N ALA A 244 -6.52 -0.03 0.15
CA ALA A 244 -7.25 0.16 -1.10
C ALA A 244 -7.53 1.64 -1.37
N LEU A 245 -8.06 2.35 -0.36
CA LEU A 245 -8.33 3.78 -0.43
C LEU A 245 -7.05 4.62 -0.56
N PHE A 246 -6.00 4.25 0.18
CA PHE A 246 -4.73 4.94 0.14
C PHE A 246 -4.02 4.80 -1.21
N VAL A 247 -4.02 3.60 -1.80
CA VAL A 247 -3.47 3.35 -3.14
C VAL A 247 -4.29 4.09 -4.21
N ALA A 248 -5.63 4.09 -4.11
CA ALA A 248 -6.47 4.88 -5.02
C ALA A 248 -6.17 6.40 -4.92
N THR A 249 -5.92 6.90 -3.71
CA THR A 249 -5.51 8.30 -3.47
C THR A 249 -4.16 8.63 -4.13
N ILE A 250 -3.19 7.71 -4.11
CA ILE A 250 -1.88 7.88 -4.77
C ILE A 250 -2.03 7.96 -6.28
N ILE A 251 -2.82 7.05 -6.86
CA ILE A 251 -3.01 6.97 -8.32
C ILE A 251 -3.71 8.23 -8.81
N CYS A 252 -4.81 8.61 -8.19
CA CYS A 252 -5.64 9.74 -8.62
C CYS A 252 -5.10 11.08 -8.10
N CYS A 253 -3.84 11.41 -8.32
CA CYS A 253 -3.25 12.65 -7.80
C CYS A 253 -3.22 13.77 -8.84
N GLY A 254 -3.79 14.94 -8.52
CA GLY A 254 -3.86 16.10 -9.43
C GLY A 254 -2.51 16.79 -9.71
N ASP A 255 -1.49 16.53 -8.90
CA ASP A 255 -0.17 17.18 -9.02
C ASP A 255 0.73 16.57 -10.11
N ARG A 256 0.22 15.65 -10.95
CA ARG A 256 1.05 15.00 -11.97
C ARG A 256 1.31 15.95 -13.15
N PRO A 257 2.57 16.05 -13.63
CA PRO A 257 2.88 16.93 -14.75
C PRO A 257 2.32 16.37 -16.06
N GLY A 258 1.69 17.25 -16.85
CA GLY A 258 1.14 16.91 -18.16
C GLY A 258 -0.32 16.44 -18.16
N LEU A 259 -1.04 16.58 -17.04
CA LEU A 259 -2.48 16.38 -16.99
C LEU A 259 -3.22 17.44 -17.82
N VAL A 260 -4.27 17.00 -18.51
CA VAL A 260 -5.12 17.81 -19.39
C VAL A 260 -6.27 18.42 -18.58
N ASP A 261 -6.98 17.63 -17.78
CA ASP A 261 -8.11 18.09 -16.95
C ASP A 261 -7.82 17.89 -15.46
N VAL A 262 -6.93 18.74 -14.92
CA VAL A 262 -6.53 18.73 -13.50
C VAL A 262 -7.75 18.85 -12.56
N PRO A 263 -8.72 19.76 -12.76
CA PRO A 263 -9.87 19.90 -11.87
C PRO A 263 -10.70 18.62 -11.72
N LEU A 264 -10.90 17.86 -12.82
CA LEU A 264 -11.65 16.61 -12.76
C LEU A 264 -10.90 15.52 -11.97
N VAL A 265 -9.57 15.46 -12.13
CA VAL A 265 -8.71 14.55 -11.36
C VAL A 265 -8.72 14.92 -9.87
N GLU A 266 -8.60 16.20 -9.53
CA GLU A 266 -8.64 16.67 -8.14
C GLU A 266 -10.00 16.38 -7.50
N GLN A 267 -11.10 16.61 -8.20
CA GLN A 267 -12.44 16.27 -7.70
C GLN A 267 -12.58 14.77 -7.40
N LEU A 268 -12.06 13.91 -8.28
CA LEU A 268 -12.00 12.48 -8.04
C LEU A 268 -11.15 12.16 -6.80
N GLN A 269 -9.95 12.74 -6.69
CA GLN A 269 -9.07 12.54 -5.55
C GLN A 269 -9.72 12.97 -4.24
N GLU A 270 -10.33 14.15 -4.20
CA GLU A 270 -10.98 14.71 -3.01
C GLU A 270 -12.06 13.78 -2.47
N SER A 271 -12.86 13.18 -3.36
CA SER A 271 -13.87 12.19 -2.98
C SER A 271 -13.26 10.96 -2.30
N ILE A 272 -12.11 10.47 -2.81
CA ILE A 272 -11.37 9.31 -2.27
C ILE A 272 -10.59 9.68 -0.99
N VAL A 273 -10.09 10.90 -0.88
CA VAL A 273 -9.40 11.39 0.34
C VAL A 273 -10.40 11.56 1.47
N HIS A 274 -11.57 12.13 1.17
CA HIS A 274 -12.69 12.15 2.10
C HIS A 274 -13.09 10.71 2.46
N ALA A 275 -13.17 9.83 1.44
CA ALA A 275 -13.12 8.36 1.46
C ALA A 275 -12.43 7.79 2.70
N LEU A 276 -11.11 7.92 2.57
CA LEU A 276 -10.08 7.47 3.47
C LEU A 276 -10.21 8.10 4.86
N GLN A 277 -10.46 9.41 4.96
CA GLN A 277 -10.53 10.08 6.25
C GLN A 277 -11.64 9.51 7.14
N LEU A 278 -12.86 9.38 6.60
CA LEU A 278 -13.99 8.85 7.36
C LEU A 278 -13.80 7.36 7.66
N HIS A 279 -13.27 6.60 6.71
CA HIS A 279 -13.00 5.18 6.89
C HIS A 279 -11.98 4.93 8.01
N LEU A 280 -10.85 5.65 8.01
CA LEU A 280 -9.83 5.51 9.05
C LEU A 280 -10.33 5.89 10.44
N LEU A 281 -11.16 6.94 10.55
CA LEU A 281 -11.76 7.33 11.83
C LEU A 281 -12.72 6.26 12.37
N ALA A 282 -13.44 5.57 11.48
CA ALA A 282 -14.35 4.50 11.87
C ALA A 282 -13.63 3.18 12.18
N ASN A 283 -12.62 2.82 11.38
CA ASN A 283 -11.89 1.55 11.46
C ASN A 283 -10.81 1.56 12.55
N HIS A 284 -10.24 2.73 12.86
CA HIS A 284 -9.19 2.92 13.87
C HIS A 284 -9.58 3.96 14.92
N PRO A 285 -10.64 3.72 15.72
CA PRO A 285 -11.19 4.72 16.65
C PRO A 285 -10.16 5.16 17.72
N ASP A 286 -9.21 4.28 18.06
CA ASP A 286 -8.16 4.55 19.05
C ASP A 286 -6.99 5.39 18.49
N ASN A 287 -6.93 5.64 17.18
CA ASN A 287 -5.84 6.34 16.51
C ASN A 287 -6.35 7.52 15.67
N THR A 288 -6.89 8.55 16.35
CA THR A 288 -7.49 9.73 15.71
C THR A 288 -6.53 10.51 14.79
N PHE A 289 -5.21 10.36 14.96
CA PHE A 289 -4.19 11.00 14.13
C PHE A 289 -3.64 10.10 13.01
N LEU A 290 -4.29 8.97 12.72
CA LEU A 290 -3.85 8.06 11.67
C LEU A 290 -3.86 8.70 10.28
N PHE A 291 -4.94 9.41 9.94
CA PHE A 291 -5.06 10.10 8.64
C PHE A 291 -3.93 11.10 8.38
N PRO A 292 -3.63 12.09 9.25
CA PRO A 292 -2.51 13.01 9.00
C PRO A 292 -1.15 12.29 9.00
N ARG A 293 -0.95 11.25 9.82
CA ARG A 293 0.28 10.44 9.79
C ARG A 293 0.44 9.67 8.48
N LEU A 294 -0.66 9.25 7.88
CA LEU A 294 -0.67 8.56 6.59
C LEU A 294 -0.39 9.53 5.44
N LEU A 295 -0.98 10.72 5.44
CA LEU A 295 -0.68 11.76 4.44
C LEU A 295 0.79 12.20 4.49
N GLN A 296 1.41 12.24 5.67
CA GLN A 296 2.86 12.47 5.80
C GLN A 296 3.73 11.39 5.12
N LYS A 297 3.15 10.25 4.72
CA LYS A 297 3.84 9.23 3.91
C LYS A 297 3.73 9.49 2.41
N LEU A 298 2.80 10.34 1.98
CA LEU A 298 2.69 10.84 0.60
C LEU A 298 3.63 12.01 0.36
N ALA A 299 3.82 12.86 1.37
CA ALA A 299 4.77 13.96 1.34
C ALA A 299 6.20 13.40 1.30
N ARG A 300 6.89 13.62 0.17
CA ARG A 300 8.27 13.23 -0.08
C ARG A 300 9.24 13.85 0.92
#